data_AF-A0A6G3WSB1-F1
#
_entry.id   AF-A0A6G3WSB1-F1
#
_cell.length_a   1.000
_cell.length_b   1.000
_cell.length_c   1.000
_cell.angle_alpha   90.00
_cell.angle_beta   90.00
_cell.angle_gamma   90.00
#
_symmetry.space_group_name_H-M   'P 1'
#
loop_
_entity.id
_entity.type
_entity.pdbx_description
1 polymer ?
#
loop_
_entity_poly.entity_id
_entity_poly.type
_entity_poly.pdbx_seq_one_letter_code
_entity_poly.pdbx_strand_id
1 'polypeptide(L)'
;EIVLPVLAINKKRKSDTRLVNVEILPESDKITTGQLVVKLFQTEPVSEKVQPRALRAGLYVGEALISNHAPLVFDQESADRRDRYQSAVMLLSQDANDYNSRAVEFRLEEL
;
A
#
# COMPACT_ATOMS: atom_id res chain seq x y z
N GLU A 1 13.37 13.52 12.73
CA GLU A 1 12.38 12.56 13.24
C GLU A 1 11.17 12.67 12.31
N ILE A 2 10.85 11.63 11.55
CA ILE A 2 9.73 11.65 10.59
C ILE A 2 8.86 10.43 10.91
N VAL A 3 7.62 10.71 11.25
CA VAL A 3 6.63 9.76 11.75
C VAL A 3 5.83 9.25 10.55
N LEU A 4 5.89 7.96 10.27
CA LEU A 4 5.04 7.30 9.26
C LEU A 4 3.66 7.03 9.90
N PRO A 5 2.57 7.66 9.43
CA PRO A 5 1.25 7.36 9.96
C PRO A 5 0.76 6.03 9.39
N VAL A 6 0.48 5.08 10.29
CA VAL A 6 -0.13 3.78 9.97
C VAL A 6 -1.60 4.02 9.65
N LEU A 7 -1.96 4.09 8.37
CA LEU A 7 -3.34 4.29 7.91
C LEU A 7 -4.12 2.97 8.00
N ALA A 8 -4.73 2.72 9.16
CA ALA A 8 -5.76 1.69 9.30
C ALA A 8 -7.06 2.17 8.62
N ILE A 9 -7.31 1.72 7.38
CA ILE A 9 -8.55 2.06 6.65
C ILE A 9 -9.72 1.28 7.29
N ASN A 10 -10.44 1.93 8.21
CA ASN A 10 -11.72 1.46 8.75
C ASN A 10 -12.88 2.22 8.07
N LYS A 11 -13.44 1.66 6.99
CA LYS A 11 -14.68 2.19 6.37
C LYS A 11 -15.88 1.35 6.81
N LYS A 12 -16.83 1.99 7.51
CA LYS A 12 -18.05 1.37 8.06
C LYS A 12 -19.15 1.17 7.00
N ARG A 13 -19.83 0.02 7.16
CA ARG A 13 -20.93 -0.69 6.47
C ARG A 13 -21.95 0.10 5.61
N LYS A 14 -22.26 -0.46 4.43
CA LYS A 14 -23.64 -0.61 3.88
C LYS A 14 -23.71 -1.68 2.78
N SER A 15 -23.37 -2.92 3.12
CA SER A 15 -23.68 -4.17 2.39
C SER A 15 -23.27 -5.33 3.30
N ASP A 16 -23.90 -6.50 3.17
CA ASP A 16 -23.49 -7.71 3.92
C ASP A 16 -22.10 -8.21 3.50
N THR A 17 -21.54 -7.61 2.46
CA THR A 17 -20.19 -7.79 1.94
C THR A 17 -19.30 -6.59 2.27
N ARG A 18 -18.05 -6.85 2.65
CA ARG A 18 -17.01 -5.83 2.91
C ARG A 18 -15.81 -6.08 2.01
N LEU A 19 -15.05 -5.03 1.70
CA LEU A 19 -13.76 -5.19 1.03
C LEU A 19 -12.75 -5.84 1.97
N VAL A 20 -11.80 -6.54 1.37
CA VAL A 20 -10.71 -7.14 2.12
C VAL A 20 -9.83 -6.09 2.81
N ASN A 21 -9.41 -6.42 4.03
CA ASN A 21 -8.53 -5.55 4.79
C ASN A 21 -7.09 -5.81 4.37
N VAL A 22 -6.34 -4.72 4.22
CA VAL A 22 -4.94 -4.74 3.79
C VAL A 22 -4.12 -3.98 4.82
N GLU A 23 -3.09 -4.63 5.33
CA GLU A 23 -2.15 -4.05 6.27
C GLU A 23 -0.84 -3.73 5.54
N ILE A 24 -0.25 -2.58 5.86
CA ILE A 24 0.99 -2.10 5.25
C ILE A 24 2.14 -2.44 6.20
N LEU A 25 3.12 -3.17 5.69
CA LEU A 25 4.29 -3.65 6.41
C LEU A 25 5.55 -3.06 5.74
N PRO A 26 5.95 -1.84 6.12
CA PRO A 26 7.18 -1.25 5.61
C PRO A 26 8.39 -2.04 6.14
N GLU A 27 9.32 -2.41 5.25
CA GLU A 27 10.57 -3.08 5.66
C GLU A 27 11.62 -2.09 6.18
N SER A 28 11.53 -0.82 5.79
CA SER A 28 12.46 0.25 6.14
C SER A 28 11.72 1.59 6.22
N ASP A 29 12.17 2.45 7.14
CA ASP A 29 11.74 3.84 7.27
C ASP A 29 12.53 4.79 6.34
N LYS A 30 13.53 4.27 5.62
CA LYS A 30 14.43 5.03 4.75
C LYS A 30 14.49 4.46 3.33
N ILE A 31 14.49 5.35 2.35
CA ILE A 31 14.76 5.03 0.94
C ILE A 31 16.23 5.34 0.69
N THR A 32 17.05 4.31 0.49
CA THR A 32 18.51 4.46 0.30
C THR A 32 18.95 4.21 -1.14
N THR A 33 18.14 3.51 -1.95
CA THR A 33 18.55 2.97 -3.26
C THR A 33 17.67 3.41 -4.43
N GLY A 34 16.92 4.51 -4.30
CA GLY A 34 16.02 4.99 -5.36
C GLY A 34 14.77 4.12 -5.57
N GLN A 35 14.66 3.01 -4.83
CA GLN A 35 13.50 2.13 -4.81
C GLN A 35 13.11 1.83 -3.37
N LEU A 36 11.81 1.68 -3.13
CA LEU A 36 11.23 1.27 -1.86
C LEU A 36 10.32 0.08 -2.11
N VAL A 37 10.57 -1.02 -1.39
CA VAL A 37 9.68 -2.17 -1.40
C VAL A 37 8.81 -2.09 -0.16
N VAL A 38 7.50 -2.02 -0.36
CA VAL A 38 6.52 -2.03 0.72
C VAL A 38 5.79 -3.35 0.67
N LYS A 39 5.87 -4.14 1.74
CA LYS A 39 5.03 -5.34 1.86
C LYS A 39 3.63 -4.93 2.28
N LEU A 40 2.64 -5.58 1.68
CA LEU A 40 1.25 -5.48 2.03
C LEU A 40 0.74 -6.86 2.36
N PHE A 41 -0.09 -6.95 3.38
CA PHE A 41 -0.65 -8.20 3.84
C PHE A 41 -2.17 -8.13 3.79
N GLN A 42 -2.76 -9.05 3.03
CA GLN A 42 -4.19 -9.25 3.02
C GLN A 42 -4.60 -10.01 4.30
N THR A 43 -5.21 -9.32 5.25
CA THR A 43 -5.40 -9.86 6.60
C THR A 43 -6.32 -11.07 6.60
N GLU A 44 -7.28 -11.10 5.67
CA GLU A 44 -8.31 -12.12 5.57
C GLU A 44 -8.45 -12.61 4.12
N PRO A 45 -8.77 -13.88 3.88
CA PRO A 45 -9.04 -14.37 2.54
C PRO A 45 -10.33 -13.76 1.96
N VAL A 46 -10.35 -13.62 0.63
CA VAL A 46 -11.57 -13.29 -0.11
C VAL A 46 -12.56 -14.44 0.00
N SER A 47 -13.84 -14.08 0.13
CA SER A 47 -14.96 -15.01 0.28
C SER A 47 -16.26 -14.30 -0.13
N GLU A 48 -17.40 -14.99 -0.11
CA GLU A 48 -18.70 -14.39 -0.44
C GLU A 48 -19.01 -13.11 0.36
N LYS A 49 -18.54 -13.02 1.62
CA LYS A 49 -18.71 -11.86 2.49
C LYS A 49 -17.54 -10.87 2.43
N VAL A 50 -16.39 -11.27 1.89
CA VAL A 50 -15.16 -10.48 1.83
C VAL A 50 -14.76 -10.34 0.37
N GLN A 51 -15.10 -9.22 -0.23
CA GLN A 51 -14.85 -8.95 -1.65
C GLN A 51 -13.39 -8.54 -1.89
N PRO A 52 -12.83 -8.87 -3.07
CA PRO A 52 -11.50 -8.42 -3.45
C PRO A 52 -11.46 -6.90 -3.58
N ARG A 53 -10.27 -6.32 -3.51
CA ARG A 53 -10.07 -4.89 -3.78
C ARG A 53 -8.86 -4.64 -4.64
N ALA A 54 -9.00 -3.69 -5.56
CA ALA A 54 -7.89 -3.14 -6.32
C ALA A 54 -7.45 -1.83 -5.65
N LEU A 55 -6.15 -1.72 -5.42
CA LEU A 55 -5.52 -0.53 -4.88
C LEU A 55 -4.37 -0.09 -5.76
N ARG A 56 -4.04 1.18 -5.67
CA ARG A 56 -2.90 1.78 -6.33
C ARG A 56 -1.99 2.36 -5.27
N ALA A 57 -0.78 1.83 -5.18
CA ALA A 57 0.28 2.37 -4.35
C ALA A 57 1.00 3.50 -5.08
N GLY A 58 1.30 4.58 -4.35
CA GLY A 58 2.05 5.74 -4.81
C GLY A 58 2.83 6.37 -3.66
N LEU A 59 4.02 6.90 -3.95
CA LEU A 59 4.77 7.73 -3.02
C LEU A 59 4.53 9.20 -3.37
N TYR A 60 4.07 9.95 -2.37
CA TYR A 60 3.70 11.34 -2.52
C TYR A 60 4.48 12.20 -1.54
N VAL A 61 4.79 13.43 -1.95
CA VAL A 61 5.30 14.49 -1.08
C VAL A 61 4.31 15.65 -1.16
N GLY A 62 3.49 15.80 -0.12
CA GLY A 62 2.34 16.70 -0.15
C GLY A 62 1.29 16.22 -1.17
N GLU A 63 1.22 16.90 -2.31
CA GLU A 63 0.34 16.55 -3.44
C GLU A 63 1.10 16.03 -4.66
N ALA A 64 2.44 16.09 -4.66
CA ALA A 64 3.27 15.66 -5.78
C ALA A 64 3.58 14.17 -5.68
N LEU A 65 3.26 13.40 -6.73
CA LEU A 65 3.71 12.02 -6.87
C LEU A 65 5.19 12.01 -7.26
N ILE A 66 6.01 11.29 -6.49
CA ILE A 66 7.46 11.17 -6.70
C ILE A 66 7.89 9.75 -7.09
N SER A 67 6.95 8.86 -7.40
CA SER A 67 7.22 7.48 -7.80
C SER A 67 6.36 7.03 -8.97
N ASN A 68 6.64 5.83 -9.49
CA ASN A 68 5.64 5.10 -10.27
C ASN A 68 4.39 4.79 -9.43
N HIS A 69 3.32 4.43 -10.11
CA HIS A 69 2.18 3.80 -9.46
C HIS A 69 2.25 2.29 -9.60
N ALA A 70 2.07 1.58 -8.49
CA ALA A 70 1.97 0.13 -8.50
C ALA A 70 0.50 -0.28 -8.30
N PRO A 71 -0.17 -0.82 -9.33
CA PRO A 71 -1.47 -1.45 -9.15
C PRO A 71 -1.30 -2.74 -8.35
N LEU A 72 -2.14 -2.92 -7.34
CA LEU A 72 -2.16 -4.05 -6.43
C LEU A 72 -3.59 -4.60 -6.40
N VAL A 73 -3.71 -5.92 -6.51
CA VAL A 73 -5.01 -6.59 -6.46
C VAL A 73 -4.97 -7.58 -5.30
N PHE A 74 -5.89 -7.39 -4.36
CA PHE A 74 -6.04 -8.23 -3.18
C PHE A 74 -7.28 -9.09 -3.37
N ASP A 75 -7.09 -10.22 -4.05
CA ASP A 75 -8.11 -11.18 -4.43
C ASP A 75 -7.83 -12.58 -3.88
N GLN A 76 -6.92 -12.70 -2.92
CA GLN A 76 -6.43 -14.00 -2.48
C GLN A 76 -7.47 -14.72 -1.61
N GLU A 77 -7.94 -15.88 -2.05
CA GLU A 77 -8.88 -16.73 -1.32
C GLU A 77 -8.18 -17.71 -0.36
N SER A 78 -6.84 -17.84 -0.48
CA SER A 78 -6.06 -18.78 0.32
C SER A 78 -6.11 -18.46 1.81
N ALA A 79 -6.35 -19.48 2.63
CA ALA A 79 -6.27 -19.38 4.09
C ALA A 79 -4.81 -19.29 4.58
N ASP A 80 -3.83 -19.65 3.75
CA ASP A 80 -2.41 -19.52 4.06
C ASP A 80 -1.95 -18.07 4.02
N ARG A 81 -1.35 -17.60 5.12
CA ARG A 81 -0.86 -16.19 5.21
C ARG A 81 0.21 -15.89 4.16
N ARG A 82 1.02 -16.87 3.80
CA ARG A 82 2.14 -16.72 2.86
C ARG A 82 1.67 -16.30 1.47
N ASP A 83 0.54 -16.82 1.02
CA ASP A 83 -0.05 -16.51 -0.28
C ASP A 83 -0.73 -15.13 -0.30
N ARG A 84 -0.98 -14.57 0.89
CA ARG A 84 -1.66 -13.28 1.10
C ARG A 84 -0.70 -12.10 1.28
N TYR A 85 0.60 -12.32 1.12
CA TYR A 85 1.57 -11.22 1.06
C TYR A 85 1.76 -10.76 -0.38
N GLN A 86 1.77 -9.45 -0.58
CA GLN A 86 2.07 -8.82 -1.85
C GLN A 86 3.08 -7.70 -1.61
N SER A 87 4.04 -7.54 -2.51
CA SER A 87 5.04 -6.47 -2.40
C SER A 87 4.79 -5.42 -3.47
N ALA A 88 4.65 -4.17 -3.04
CA ALA A 88 4.63 -3.02 -3.93
C ALA A 88 6.07 -2.51 -4.10
N VAL A 89 6.56 -2.53 -5.34
CA VAL A 89 7.86 -1.95 -5.68
C VAL A 89 7.63 -0.52 -6.16
N MET A 90 8.00 0.43 -5.32
CA MET A 90 7.93 1.86 -5.59
C MET A 90 9.29 2.32 -6.13
N LEU A 91 9.32 2.69 -7.39
CA LEU A 91 10.47 3.25 -8.08
C LEU A 91 10.35 4.77 -8.02
N LEU A 92 11.33 5.42 -7.38
CA LEU A 92 11.38 6.88 -7.35
C LEU A 92 11.65 7.41 -8.77
N SER A 93 10.94 8.47 -9.14
CA SER A 93 11.22 9.20 -10.37
C SER A 93 12.49 10.03 -10.20
N GLN A 94 13.05 10.51 -11.32
CA GLN A 94 14.24 11.36 -11.28
C GLN A 94 13.97 12.68 -10.51
N ASP A 95 12.73 13.18 -10.59
CA ASP A 95 12.24 14.35 -9.85
C ASP A 95 12.23 14.12 -8.33
N ALA A 96 12.20 12.87 -7.86
CA ALA A 96 12.28 12.56 -6.43
C ALA A 96 13.60 13.04 -5.80
N ASN A 97 14.67 13.21 -6.58
CA ASN A 97 15.93 13.75 -6.09
C ASN A 97 15.78 15.18 -5.52
N ASP A 98 14.84 15.97 -6.07
CA ASP A 98 14.54 17.32 -5.57
C ASP A 98 13.78 17.30 -4.23
N TYR A 99 13.23 16.14 -3.86
CA TYR A 99 12.53 15.89 -2.61
C TYR A 99 13.39 15.09 -1.60
N ASN A 100 14.69 14.97 -1.84
CA ASN A 100 15.61 14.34 -0.89
C ASN A 100 15.52 15.01 0.49
N SER A 101 15.54 14.19 1.54
CA SER A 101 15.37 14.61 2.95
C SER A 101 13.99 15.19 3.31
N ARG A 102 12.97 15.05 2.45
CA ARG A 102 11.58 15.40 2.79
C ARG A 102 10.81 14.18 3.28
N ALA A 103 9.74 14.45 4.04
CA ALA A 103 8.79 13.42 4.43
C ALA A 103 8.04 12.93 3.19
N VAL A 104 8.10 11.63 2.95
CA VAL A 104 7.38 10.95 1.88
C VAL A 104 6.24 10.17 2.49
N GLU A 105 5.07 10.24 1.87
CA GLU A 105 3.88 9.52 2.26
C GLU A 105 3.61 8.38 1.27
N PHE A 106 3.51 7.16 1.79
CA PHE A 106 2.98 6.04 1.03
C PHE A 106 1.45 6.07 1.10
N ARG A 107 0.79 6.24 -0.06
CA ARG A 107 -0.67 6.28 -0.15
C ARG A 107 -1.17 5.11 -0.98
N LEU A 108 -2.31 4.55 -0.55
CA LEU A 108 -3.07 3.54 -1.26
C LEU A 108 -4.41 4.15 -1.69
N GLU A 109 -4.65 4.18 -2.99
CA GLU A 109 -5.88 4.72 -3.58
C GLU A 109 -6.71 3.59 -4.19
N GLU A 110 -8.05 3.68 -4.14
CA GLU A 110 -8.93 2.72 -4.81
C GLU A 110 -8.94 2.98 -6.33
N LEU A 111 -8.87 1.90 -7.12
CA LEU A 111 -8.98 1.93 -8.58
C LEU A 111 -10.43 1.80 -9.05
#